data_AF-A0A9D1P885-F1
#
_entry.id   AF-A0A9D1P885-F1
#
_cell.length_a   1.000
_cell.length_b   1.000
_cell.length_c   1.000
_cell.angle_alpha   90.00
_cell.angle_beta   90.00
_cell.angle_gamma   90.00
#
_symmetry.space_group_name_H-M   'P 1'
#
loop_
_entity.id
_entity.type
_entity.pdbx_description
1 polymer ?
#
loop_
_entity_poly.entity_id
_entity_poly.type
_entity_poly.pdbx_seq_one_letter_code
_entity_poly.pdbx_strand_id
1 'polypeptide(L)'
;MRGAFFASVRAPGRKISLRAACARTALLAAAGLLTGVVIQFLDRDSSVLGDVFSQMSVWIFLCTALSVGSGTSLRAGVNVFAFLLPMVIAYYATAEALQRPYSMTFVTGWAVCACLSPLFGFFAWYARGKGPIAFLLRVGILAGIPLCALVLFDAIRIADILFALLTAALLFWPQKSDESTARKERRHAPPR
;
A
#
# COMPACT_ATOMS: atom_id res chain seq x y z
N MET A 1 -30.26 8.83 10.33
CA MET A 1 -29.29 7.85 9.77
C MET A 1 -28.08 8.45 9.06
N ARG A 2 -28.15 9.64 8.42
CA ARG A 2 -26.99 10.26 7.73
C ARG A 2 -25.83 10.71 8.66
N GLY A 3 -26.11 11.06 9.91
CA GLY A 3 -25.09 11.55 10.86
C GLY A 3 -24.07 10.50 11.34
N ALA A 4 -24.49 9.24 11.50
CA ALA A 4 -23.61 8.16 11.96
C ALA A 4 -22.64 7.66 10.86
N PHE A 5 -23.02 7.81 9.59
CA PHE A 5 -22.23 7.36 8.44
C PHE A 5 -20.95 8.18 8.24
N PHE A 6 -21.06 9.52 8.37
CA PHE A 6 -19.88 10.39 8.27
C PHE A 6 -19.04 10.41 9.56
N ALA A 7 -19.63 10.13 10.72
CA ALA A 7 -18.91 10.04 11.99
C ALA A 7 -17.91 8.87 12.06
N SER A 8 -18.07 7.84 11.21
CA SER A 8 -17.18 6.68 11.19
C SER A 8 -15.97 6.87 10.24
N VAL A 9 -15.98 7.91 9.40
CA VAL A 9 -14.91 8.18 8.43
C VAL A 9 -13.63 8.57 9.17
N ARG A 10 -12.50 7.98 8.74
CA ARG A 10 -11.17 8.30 9.30
C ARG A 10 -10.92 9.81 9.20
N ALA A 11 -10.66 10.47 10.34
CA ALA A 11 -10.32 11.88 10.37
C ALA A 11 -8.85 12.12 9.93
N PRO A 12 -8.56 13.20 9.18
CA PRO A 12 -7.19 13.58 8.86
C PRO A 12 -6.36 13.81 10.13
N GLY A 13 -5.12 13.34 10.13
CA GLY A 13 -4.17 13.61 11.22
C GLY A 13 -3.72 15.08 11.26
N ARG A 14 -2.89 15.42 12.25
CA ARG A 14 -2.35 16.79 12.43
C ARG A 14 -1.71 17.31 11.14
N LYS A 15 -2.01 18.56 10.78
CA LYS A 15 -1.38 19.25 9.65
C LYS A 15 0.13 19.30 9.88
N ILE A 16 0.89 18.75 8.95
CA ILE A 16 2.36 18.84 8.95
C ILE A 16 2.81 20.05 8.12
N SER A 17 4.00 20.58 8.39
CA SER A 17 4.56 21.66 7.59
C SER A 17 4.85 21.19 6.15
N LEU A 18 4.77 22.11 5.19
CA LEU A 18 5.01 21.82 3.77
C LEU A 18 6.41 21.22 3.56
N ARG A 19 7.43 21.75 4.22
CA ARG A 19 8.82 21.24 4.12
C ARG A 19 8.93 19.79 4.58
N ALA A 20 8.30 19.44 5.70
CA ALA A 20 8.28 18.06 6.19
C ALA A 20 7.47 17.13 5.27
N ALA A 21 6.44 17.65 4.60
CA ALA A 21 5.67 16.92 3.61
C ALA A 21 6.54 16.58 2.40
N CYS A 22 7.18 17.59 1.81
CA CYS A 22 8.07 17.44 0.67
C CYS A 22 9.26 16.53 0.99
N ALA A 23 9.90 16.69 2.15
CA ALA A 23 11.01 15.84 2.56
C ALA A 23 10.61 14.36 2.65
N ARG A 24 9.44 14.06 3.22
CA ARG A 24 8.94 12.68 3.28
C ARG A 24 8.64 12.11 1.90
N THR A 25 8.01 12.90 1.03
CA THR A 25 7.71 12.47 -0.35
C THR A 25 8.98 12.27 -1.16
N ALA A 26 9.98 13.15 -1.02
CA ALA A 26 11.29 13.00 -1.65
C ALA A 26 12.03 11.76 -1.14
N LEU A 27 11.98 11.47 0.16
CA LEU A 27 12.55 10.26 0.74
C LEU A 27 11.87 9.00 0.17
N LEU A 28 10.54 9.02 0.02
CA LEU A 28 9.80 7.91 -0.59
C LEU A 28 10.16 7.73 -2.06
N ALA A 29 10.38 8.81 -2.80
CA ALA A 29 10.87 8.74 -4.18
C ALA A 29 12.28 8.15 -4.27
N ALA A 30 13.19 8.58 -3.40
CA ALA A 30 14.53 8.01 -3.31
C ALA A 30 14.49 6.52 -2.91
N ALA A 31 13.62 6.15 -1.96
CA ALA A 31 13.41 4.76 -1.58
C ALA A 31 12.82 3.94 -2.74
N GLY A 32 11.91 4.52 -3.53
CA GLY A 32 11.37 3.91 -4.75
C GLY A 32 12.46 3.62 -5.77
N LEU A 33 13.28 4.63 -6.10
CA LEU A 33 14.44 4.47 -7.00
C LEU A 33 15.36 3.34 -6.53
N LEU A 34 15.77 3.37 -5.26
CA LEU A 34 16.63 2.35 -4.69
C LEU A 34 15.99 0.97 -4.76
N THR A 35 14.70 0.86 -4.45
CA THR A 35 13.95 -0.40 -4.51
C THR A 35 13.92 -0.96 -5.93
N GLY A 36 13.72 -0.12 -6.95
CA GLY A 36 13.73 -0.55 -8.35
C GLY A 36 15.08 -1.14 -8.76
N VAL A 37 16.19 -0.48 -8.40
CA VAL A 37 17.55 -0.99 -8.64
C VAL A 37 17.76 -2.32 -7.92
N VAL A 38 17.43 -2.37 -6.62
CA VAL A 38 17.61 -3.58 -5.80
C VAL A 38 16.82 -4.75 -6.36
N ILE A 39 15.56 -4.56 -6.75
CA ILE A 39 14.73 -5.62 -7.31
C ILE A 39 15.33 -6.14 -8.62
N GLN A 40 15.88 -5.27 -9.47
CA GLN A 40 16.54 -5.70 -10.71
C GLN A 40 17.74 -6.62 -10.44
N PHE A 41 18.50 -6.36 -9.36
CA PHE A 41 19.58 -7.24 -8.91
C PHE A 41 19.04 -8.53 -8.27
N LEU A 42 18.00 -8.45 -7.42
CA LEU A 42 17.39 -9.64 -6.81
C LEU A 42 16.80 -10.59 -7.86
N ASP A 43 16.20 -10.04 -8.92
CA ASP A 43 15.71 -10.80 -10.07
C ASP A 43 16.83 -11.52 -10.82
N ARG A 44 18.07 -11.00 -10.74
CA ARG A 44 19.26 -11.69 -11.27
C ARG A 44 19.67 -12.87 -10.39
N ASP A 45 19.72 -12.65 -9.09
CA ASP A 45 20.42 -13.54 -8.16
C ASP A 45 19.51 -14.63 -7.57
N SER A 46 18.18 -14.44 -7.59
CA SER A 46 17.24 -15.37 -6.98
C SER A 46 15.91 -15.40 -7.72
N SER A 47 15.64 -16.51 -8.43
CA SER A 47 14.38 -16.75 -9.13
C SER A 47 13.16 -16.61 -8.21
N VAL A 48 13.24 -17.12 -6.98
CA VAL A 48 12.16 -17.02 -5.99
C VAL A 48 11.82 -15.56 -5.65
N LEU A 49 12.82 -14.68 -5.58
CA LEU A 49 12.60 -13.28 -5.23
C LEU A 49 12.11 -12.48 -6.44
N GLY A 50 12.67 -12.75 -7.62
CA GLY A 50 12.15 -12.22 -8.89
C GLY A 50 10.67 -12.52 -9.09
N ASP A 51 10.26 -13.78 -8.86
CA ASP A 51 8.87 -14.21 -8.94
C ASP A 51 7.97 -13.49 -7.94
N VAL A 52 8.44 -13.27 -6.71
CA VAL A 52 7.68 -12.56 -5.68
C VAL A 52 7.51 -11.08 -6.03
N PHE A 53 8.57 -10.41 -6.46
CA PHE A 53 8.50 -8.99 -6.82
C PHE A 53 7.79 -8.72 -8.16
N SER A 54 7.61 -9.76 -8.98
CA SER A 54 6.77 -9.71 -10.18
C SER A 54 5.27 -9.82 -9.86
N GLN A 55 4.89 -10.38 -8.70
CA GLN A 55 3.50 -10.57 -8.32
C GLN A 55 2.84 -9.27 -7.84
N MET A 56 1.56 -9.09 -8.15
CA MET A 56 0.81 -7.91 -7.70
C MET A 56 0.61 -7.84 -6.17
N SER A 57 0.64 -8.98 -5.49
CA SER A 57 0.34 -9.09 -4.06
C SER A 57 1.30 -8.30 -3.17
N VAL A 58 2.62 -8.34 -3.44
CA VAL A 58 3.61 -7.53 -2.71
C VAL A 58 3.37 -6.03 -2.89
N TRP A 59 3.01 -5.60 -4.10
CA TRP A 59 2.77 -4.19 -4.40
C TRP A 59 1.48 -3.68 -3.77
N ILE A 60 0.40 -4.48 -3.77
CA ILE A 60 -0.85 -4.16 -3.05
C ILE A 60 -0.56 -3.99 -1.56
N PHE A 61 0.22 -4.88 -0.96
CA PHE A 61 0.64 -4.77 0.43
C PHE A 61 1.44 -3.48 0.69
N LEU A 62 2.49 -3.22 -0.09
CA LEU A 62 3.34 -2.03 0.05
C LEU A 62 2.54 -0.73 -0.11
N CYS A 63 1.70 -0.64 -1.14
CA CYS A 63 0.84 0.52 -1.36
C CYS A 63 -0.14 0.73 -0.21
N THR A 64 -0.72 -0.35 0.32
CA THR A 64 -1.60 -0.30 1.48
C THR A 64 -0.84 0.20 2.71
N ALA A 65 0.37 -0.31 2.97
CA ALA A 65 1.23 0.13 4.07
C ALA A 65 1.59 1.62 4.00
N LEU A 66 2.04 2.09 2.83
CA LEU A 66 2.34 3.51 2.58
C LEU A 66 1.09 4.39 2.74
N SER A 67 -0.04 3.90 2.26
CA SER A 67 -1.32 4.59 2.35
C SER A 67 -1.76 4.73 3.81
N VAL A 68 -1.89 3.64 4.55
CA VAL A 68 -2.40 3.69 5.93
C VAL A 68 -1.48 4.46 6.87
N GLY A 69 -0.16 4.45 6.60
CA GLY A 69 0.86 5.21 7.32
C GLY A 69 0.91 6.71 6.98
N SER A 70 0.07 7.19 6.05
CA SER A 70 -0.01 8.59 5.67
C SER A 70 -0.98 9.38 6.55
N GLY A 71 -0.68 10.67 6.77
CA GLY A 71 -1.46 11.53 7.66
C GLY A 71 -2.84 11.93 7.11
N THR A 72 -3.00 11.96 5.79
CA THR A 72 -4.25 12.32 5.11
C THR A 72 -4.43 11.46 3.85
N SER A 73 -5.66 11.34 3.35
CA SER A 73 -5.98 10.57 2.14
C SER A 73 -5.28 11.10 0.88
N LEU A 74 -5.27 12.42 0.67
CA LEU A 74 -4.52 13.02 -0.46
C LEU A 74 -3.02 12.72 -0.36
N ARG A 75 -2.45 12.82 0.85
CA ARG A 75 -1.03 12.48 1.03
C ARG A 75 -0.76 11.00 0.86
N ALA A 76 -1.70 10.13 1.17
CA ALA A 76 -1.58 8.70 0.90
C ALA A 76 -1.41 8.45 -0.59
N GLY A 77 -2.26 9.03 -1.44
CA GLY A 77 -2.12 8.93 -2.88
C GLY A 77 -0.79 9.46 -3.40
N VAL A 78 -0.39 10.68 -2.98
CA VAL A 78 0.89 11.28 -3.38
C VAL A 78 2.09 10.42 -2.94
N ASN A 79 2.09 9.91 -1.71
CA ASN A 79 3.18 9.10 -1.18
C ASN A 79 3.30 7.75 -1.88
N VAL A 80 2.18 7.10 -2.21
CA VAL A 80 2.16 5.84 -2.96
C VAL A 80 2.69 6.07 -4.38
N PHE A 81 2.21 7.11 -5.07
CA PHE A 81 2.67 7.46 -6.42
C PHE A 81 4.15 7.82 -6.44
N ALA A 82 4.59 8.65 -5.50
CA ALA A 82 5.97 9.07 -5.37
C ALA A 82 6.92 7.91 -5.08
N PHE A 83 6.45 6.81 -4.49
CA PHE A 83 7.25 5.60 -4.31
C PHE A 83 7.24 4.72 -5.58
N LEU A 84 6.06 4.45 -6.14
CA LEU A 84 5.90 3.50 -7.24
C LEU A 84 6.46 3.99 -8.58
N LEU A 85 6.20 5.25 -8.96
CA LEU A 85 6.63 5.73 -10.27
C LEU A 85 8.17 5.69 -10.41
N PRO A 86 8.96 6.22 -9.46
CA PRO A 86 10.41 6.13 -9.55
C PRO A 86 10.92 4.69 -9.45
N MET A 87 10.26 3.83 -8.68
CA MET A 87 10.60 2.41 -8.62
C MET A 87 10.48 1.73 -9.98
N VAL A 88 9.37 1.93 -10.70
CA VAL A 88 9.16 1.36 -12.04
C VAL A 88 10.19 1.92 -13.03
N ILE A 89 10.44 3.23 -12.99
CA ILE A 89 11.45 3.88 -13.85
C ILE A 89 12.84 3.29 -13.58
N ALA A 90 13.24 3.21 -12.31
CA ALA A 90 14.56 2.71 -11.94
C ALA A 90 14.76 1.24 -12.31
N TYR A 91 13.74 0.41 -12.14
CA TYR A 91 13.78 -1.00 -12.51
C TYR A 91 14.10 -1.17 -14.00
N TYR A 92 13.31 -0.54 -14.88
CA TYR A 92 13.52 -0.67 -16.33
C TYR A 92 14.74 0.10 -16.84
N ALA A 93 15.09 1.24 -16.25
CA ALA A 93 16.33 1.94 -16.58
C ALA A 93 17.56 1.09 -16.22
N THR A 94 17.52 0.37 -15.10
CA THR A 94 18.59 -0.56 -14.72
C THR A 94 18.60 -1.78 -15.64
N ALA A 95 17.42 -2.29 -16.05
CA ALA A 95 17.33 -3.35 -17.05
C ALA A 95 18.00 -2.97 -18.37
N GLU A 96 17.69 -1.77 -18.88
CA GLU A 96 18.27 -1.22 -20.11
C GLU A 96 19.79 -1.01 -19.98
N ALA A 97 20.24 -0.40 -18.88
CA ALA A 97 21.67 -0.17 -18.63
C ALA A 97 22.49 -1.48 -18.55
N LEU A 98 21.86 -2.56 -18.10
CA LEU A 98 22.45 -3.90 -18.02
C LEU A 98 22.16 -4.76 -19.26
N GLN A 99 21.56 -4.20 -20.32
CA GLN A 99 21.15 -4.89 -21.55
C GLN A 99 20.31 -6.15 -21.29
N ARG A 100 19.44 -6.12 -20.29
CA ARG A 100 18.61 -7.26 -19.91
C ARG A 100 17.34 -7.28 -20.76
N PRO A 101 16.90 -8.48 -21.19
CA PRO A 101 15.64 -8.58 -21.92
C PRO A 101 14.48 -8.21 -21.00
N TYR A 102 13.59 -7.35 -21.50
CA TYR A 102 12.31 -7.04 -20.89
C TYR A 102 11.25 -6.86 -22.00
N SER A 103 9.97 -6.99 -21.65
CA SER A 103 8.87 -6.78 -22.61
C SER A 103 8.17 -5.45 -22.38
N MET A 104 7.92 -4.73 -23.47
CA MET A 104 7.19 -3.46 -23.45
C MET A 104 5.78 -3.60 -22.89
N THR A 105 5.15 -4.78 -23.03
CA THR A 105 3.85 -5.06 -22.42
C THR A 105 3.90 -4.94 -20.89
N PHE A 106 4.97 -5.45 -20.26
CA PHE A 106 5.16 -5.29 -18.82
C PHE A 106 5.49 -3.84 -18.45
N VAL A 107 6.33 -3.14 -19.22
CA VAL A 107 6.62 -1.72 -19.00
C VAL A 107 5.32 -0.92 -18.96
N THR A 108 4.46 -1.09 -19.97
CA THR A 108 3.17 -0.40 -20.05
C THR A 108 2.23 -0.81 -18.90
N GLY A 109 2.12 -2.10 -18.60
CA GLY A 109 1.27 -2.58 -17.50
C GLY A 109 1.66 -1.98 -16.14
N TRP A 110 2.96 -1.99 -15.82
CA TRP A 110 3.47 -1.40 -14.59
C TRP A 110 3.36 0.13 -14.57
N ALA A 111 3.57 0.80 -15.71
CA ALA A 111 3.37 2.25 -15.81
C ALA A 111 1.91 2.65 -15.57
N VAL A 112 0.94 1.91 -16.13
CA VAL A 112 -0.49 2.12 -15.85
C VAL A 112 -0.80 1.91 -14.38
N CYS A 113 -0.29 0.82 -13.78
CA CYS A 113 -0.46 0.58 -12.34
C CYS A 113 0.11 1.71 -11.49
N ALA A 114 1.30 2.22 -11.83
CA ALA A 114 1.90 3.37 -11.16
C ALA A 114 1.04 4.63 -11.30
N CYS A 115 0.53 4.93 -12.50
CA CYS A 115 -0.33 6.09 -12.73
C CYS A 115 -1.69 6.02 -12.01
N LEU A 116 -2.25 4.82 -11.82
CA LEU A 116 -3.50 4.62 -11.07
C LEU A 116 -3.29 4.52 -9.55
N SER A 117 -2.07 4.24 -9.11
CA SER A 117 -1.72 4.10 -7.71
C SER A 117 -2.10 5.26 -6.77
N PRO A 118 -2.10 6.56 -7.16
CA PRO A 118 -2.56 7.63 -6.27
C PRO A 118 -4.05 7.48 -5.91
N LEU A 119 -4.87 6.98 -6.82
CA LEU A 119 -6.29 6.73 -6.58
C LEU A 119 -6.48 5.58 -5.58
N PHE A 120 -5.78 4.46 -5.80
CA PHE A 120 -5.83 3.32 -4.88
C PHE A 120 -5.28 3.68 -3.51
N GLY A 121 -4.17 4.44 -3.45
CA GLY A 121 -3.60 4.95 -2.22
C GLY A 121 -4.56 5.86 -1.47
N PHE A 122 -5.32 6.72 -2.17
CA PHE A 122 -6.34 7.56 -1.56
C PHE A 122 -7.45 6.74 -0.89
N PHE A 123 -7.99 5.73 -1.58
CA PHE A 123 -9.06 4.89 -1.04
C PHE A 123 -8.56 3.95 0.08
N ALA A 124 -7.38 3.36 -0.08
CA ALA A 124 -6.77 2.49 0.93
C ALA A 124 -6.57 3.21 2.27
N TRP A 125 -6.43 4.53 2.27
CA TRP A 125 -6.29 5.31 3.50
C TRP A 125 -7.55 5.24 4.37
N TYR A 126 -8.73 5.21 3.73
CA TYR A 126 -10.04 5.09 4.38
C TYR A 126 -10.35 3.68 4.85
N ALA A 127 -9.67 2.64 4.32
CA ALA A 127 -9.80 1.27 4.83
C ALA A 127 -9.43 1.19 6.32
N ARG A 128 -8.58 2.11 6.80
CA ARG A 128 -8.21 2.22 8.23
C ARG A 128 -9.20 3.03 9.09
N GLY A 129 -10.33 3.47 8.54
CA GLY A 129 -11.41 4.15 9.28
C GLY A 129 -12.31 3.19 10.06
N LYS A 130 -13.42 3.69 10.59
CA LYS A 130 -14.44 2.89 11.29
C LYS A 130 -15.70 2.77 10.42
N GLY A 131 -16.54 1.77 10.71
CA GLY A 131 -17.84 1.59 10.05
C GLY A 131 -17.81 0.82 8.73
N PRO A 132 -18.98 0.73 8.05
CA PRO A 132 -19.21 -0.23 6.97
C PRO A 132 -18.42 0.08 5.71
N ILE A 133 -18.20 1.36 5.36
CA ILE A 133 -17.38 1.72 4.18
C ILE A 133 -15.94 1.27 4.37
N ALA A 134 -15.36 1.51 5.55
CA ALA A 134 -13.99 1.10 5.85
C ALA A 134 -13.87 -0.43 5.78
N PHE A 135 -14.88 -1.16 6.29
CA PHE A 135 -14.94 -2.62 6.15
C PHE A 135 -15.01 -3.07 4.69
N LEU A 136 -15.88 -2.44 3.87
CA LEU A 136 -15.98 -2.73 2.44
C LEU A 136 -14.66 -2.50 1.72
N LEU A 137 -13.95 -1.41 2.03
CA LEU A 137 -12.62 -1.13 1.46
C LEU A 137 -11.58 -2.16 1.89
N ARG A 138 -11.59 -2.63 3.14
CA ARG A 138 -10.69 -3.72 3.60
C ARG A 138 -10.96 -5.00 2.82
N VAL A 139 -12.23 -5.39 2.71
CA VAL A 139 -12.63 -6.58 1.94
C VAL A 139 -12.23 -6.42 0.47
N GLY A 140 -12.44 -5.25 -0.13
CA GLY A 140 -12.04 -4.97 -1.50
C GLY A 140 -10.54 -5.09 -1.73
N ILE A 141 -9.71 -4.55 -0.84
CA ILE A 141 -8.24 -4.67 -0.91
C ILE A 141 -7.82 -6.14 -0.76
N LEU A 142 -8.39 -6.86 0.21
CA LEU A 142 -8.04 -8.26 0.47
C LEU A 142 -8.52 -9.20 -0.65
N ALA A 143 -9.70 -8.96 -1.23
CA ALA A 143 -10.22 -9.70 -2.37
C ALA A 143 -9.46 -9.39 -3.66
N GLY A 144 -8.93 -8.17 -3.79
CA GLY A 144 -8.10 -7.76 -4.93
C GLY A 144 -6.83 -8.58 -5.08
N ILE A 145 -6.24 -9.06 -3.98
CA ILE A 145 -5.01 -9.88 -4.02
C ILE A 145 -5.20 -11.20 -4.79
N PRO A 146 -6.10 -12.13 -4.37
CA PRO A 146 -6.32 -13.37 -5.10
C PRO A 146 -6.96 -13.11 -6.48
N LEU A 147 -7.77 -12.07 -6.65
CA LEU A 147 -8.34 -11.72 -7.95
C LEU A 147 -7.25 -11.34 -8.96
N CYS A 148 -6.31 -10.46 -8.58
CA CYS A 148 -5.18 -10.11 -9.43
C CYS A 148 -4.27 -11.32 -9.70
N ALA A 149 -4.06 -12.19 -8.70
CA ALA A 149 -3.27 -13.42 -8.88
C ALA A 149 -3.89 -14.35 -9.93
N LEU A 150 -5.21 -14.57 -9.88
CA LEU A 150 -5.92 -15.41 -10.85
C LEU A 150 -5.98 -14.77 -12.24
N VAL A 151 -6.26 -13.47 -12.34
CA VAL A 151 -6.46 -12.81 -13.64
C VAL A 151 -5.16 -12.56 -14.38
N LEU A 152 -4.08 -12.22 -13.67
CA LEU A 152 -2.80 -11.83 -14.30
C LEU A 152 -1.79 -12.98 -14.35
N PHE A 153 -1.95 -13.99 -13.52
CA PHE A 153 -0.93 -15.03 -13.35
C PHE A 153 -1.49 -16.46 -13.23
N ASP A 154 -2.79 -16.65 -13.52
CA ASP A 154 -3.53 -17.93 -13.62
C ASP A 154 -3.50 -18.87 -12.40
N ALA A 155 -2.88 -18.45 -11.28
CA ALA A 155 -2.75 -19.26 -10.09
C ALA A 155 -2.52 -18.39 -8.84
N ILE A 156 -3.05 -18.84 -7.70
CA ILE A 156 -2.77 -18.27 -6.38
C ILE A 156 -1.50 -18.94 -5.82
N ARG A 157 -0.46 -18.15 -5.58
CA ARG A 157 0.83 -18.62 -5.07
C ARG A 157 0.89 -18.46 -3.55
N ILE A 158 1.86 -19.15 -2.92
CA ILE A 158 2.10 -19.04 -1.47
C ILE A 158 2.37 -17.59 -1.06
N ALA A 159 3.10 -16.84 -1.90
CA ALA A 159 3.39 -15.43 -1.65
C ALA A 159 2.11 -14.57 -1.65
N ASP A 160 1.13 -14.86 -2.52
CA ASP A 160 -0.16 -14.14 -2.52
C ASP A 160 -0.91 -14.33 -1.20
N ILE A 161 -0.93 -15.56 -0.68
CA ILE A 161 -1.54 -15.89 0.62
C ILE A 161 -0.80 -15.16 1.74
N LEU A 162 0.54 -15.19 1.72
CA LEU A 162 1.37 -14.52 2.71
C LEU A 162 1.10 -13.01 2.73
N PHE A 163 1.14 -12.34 1.58
CA PHE A 163 0.87 -10.90 1.49
C PHE A 163 -0.58 -10.54 1.78
N ALA A 164 -1.54 -11.42 1.49
CA ALA A 164 -2.93 -11.24 1.92
C ALA A 164 -3.05 -11.25 3.45
N LEU A 165 -2.40 -12.21 4.12
CA LEU A 165 -2.38 -12.28 5.59
C LEU A 165 -1.66 -11.07 6.21
N LEU A 166 -0.54 -10.63 5.64
CA LEU A 166 0.18 -9.43 6.09
C LEU A 166 -0.67 -8.16 5.89
N THR A 167 -1.38 -8.06 4.77
CA THR A 167 -2.29 -6.95 4.49
C THR A 167 -3.48 -6.96 5.45
N ALA A 168 -4.03 -8.13 5.76
CA ALA A 168 -5.10 -8.28 6.73
C ALA A 168 -4.61 -7.86 8.13
N ALA A 169 -3.46 -8.38 8.56
CA ALA A 169 -2.85 -8.00 9.84
C ALA A 169 -2.65 -6.48 9.94
N LEU A 170 -2.13 -5.84 8.88
CA LEU A 170 -1.94 -4.40 8.80
C LEU A 170 -3.26 -3.62 8.92
N LEU A 171 -4.30 -4.05 8.21
CA LEU A 171 -5.60 -3.36 8.17
C LEU A 171 -6.42 -3.54 9.45
N PHE A 172 -6.30 -4.69 10.11
CA PHE A 172 -7.02 -5.02 11.33
C PHE A 172 -6.22 -4.76 12.61
N TRP A 173 -4.95 -4.33 12.51
CA TRP A 173 -4.13 -4.03 13.68
C TRP A 173 -4.77 -2.92 14.54
N PRO A 174 -5.00 -3.16 15.85
CA PRO A 174 -5.62 -2.20 16.76
C PRO A 174 -4.89 -0.85 16.80
N GLN A 175 -5.63 0.26 16.78
CA GLN A 175 -5.00 1.57 16.96
C GLN A 175 -4.80 1.91 18.44
N LYS A 176 -3.67 2.55 18.73
CA LYS A 176 -3.33 3.14 20.04
C LYS A 176 -4.38 4.13 20.57
N SER A 177 -5.20 4.73 19.69
CA SER A 177 -6.35 5.58 20.05
C SER A 177 -7.55 4.80 20.58
N ASP A 178 -7.73 3.56 20.12
CA ASP A 178 -8.81 2.69 20.58
C ASP A 178 -8.45 2.11 21.95
N GLU A 179 -7.17 1.79 22.17
CA GLU A 179 -6.66 1.37 23.49
C GLU A 179 -6.77 2.46 24.56
N SER A 180 -6.48 3.73 24.22
CA SER A 180 -6.56 4.82 25.19
C SER A 180 -8.01 5.13 25.60
N THR A 181 -8.95 5.01 24.67
CA THR A 181 -10.39 5.19 24.90
C THR A 181 -10.95 4.01 25.70
N ALA A 182 -10.64 2.77 25.30
CA ALA A 182 -11.04 1.57 26.04
C ALA A 182 -10.43 1.51 27.45
N ARG A 183 -9.19 2.00 27.63
CA ARG A 183 -8.55 2.13 28.95
C ARG A 183 -9.21 3.22 29.80
N LYS A 184 -9.70 4.31 29.20
CA LYS A 184 -10.50 5.33 29.89
C LYS A 184 -11.85 4.79 30.33
N GLU A 185 -12.57 4.09 29.45
CA GLU A 185 -13.86 3.46 29.77
C GLU A 185 -13.72 2.39 30.86
N ARG A 186 -12.69 1.52 30.79
CA ARG A 186 -12.41 0.55 31.86
C ARG A 186 -12.09 1.20 33.21
N ARG A 187 -11.52 2.41 33.23
CA ARG A 187 -11.26 3.17 34.47
C ARG A 187 -12.50 3.87 35.03
N HIS A 188 -13.54 4.05 34.24
CA HIS A 188 -14.78 4.71 34.66
C HIS A 188 -15.96 3.72 34.73
N ALA A 189 -15.71 2.44 34.49
CA ALA A 189 -16.68 1.39 34.74
C ALA A 189 -16.88 1.23 36.26
N PRO A 190 -18.14 1.22 36.74
CA PRO A 190 -18.41 0.99 38.16
C PRO A 190 -17.91 -0.40 38.58
N PRO A 191 -17.38 -0.56 39.81
CA PRO A 191 -17.02 -1.87 40.32
C PRO A 191 -18.26 -2.77 40.34
N ARG A 192 -18.10 -4.01 39.88
CA ARG A 192 -19.15 -5.04 39.88
C ARG A 192 -19.43 -5.53 41.28
#